data_AF-I2QJ52-F1
#
_entry.id   AF-I2QJ52-F1
#
_cell.length_a   1.000
_cell.length_b   1.000
_cell.length_c   1.000
_cell.angle_alpha   90.00
_cell.angle_beta   90.00
_cell.angle_gamma   90.00
#
_symmetry.space_group_name_H-M   'P 1'
#
loop_
_entity.id
_entity.type
_entity.pdbx_description
1 polymer ?
#
loop_
_entity_poly.entity_id
_entity_poly.type
_entity_poly.pdbx_seq_one_letter_code
_entity_poly.pdbx_strand_id
1 'polypeptide(L)'
;MHNDITHDPGEGLSPTLERNIQALVERRRREQRGARGQEKLADAITAFTGSMAFVYLHVAVFGFWIIANLHWLPGIPAWDESFVVLAMIASVEAIFLSTFVLISQNRMSAAADKRADLDLQISLLAEHELTKVARLLTQIAERLDVQPDSKRDLEEASRDIAPERVLDRIEETRS
;
A
#
# COMPACT_ATOMS: atom_id res chain seq x y z
N MET A 1 -38.53 -26.98 -19.85
CA MET A 1 -38.70 -26.10 -18.67
C MET A 1 -37.32 -25.58 -18.29
N HIS A 2 -36.94 -24.39 -18.78
CA HIS A 2 -35.72 -23.70 -18.37
C HIS A 2 -36.15 -22.24 -18.19
N ASN A 3 -36.21 -21.78 -16.94
CA ASN A 3 -36.57 -20.41 -16.62
C ASN A 3 -35.27 -19.64 -16.44
N ASP A 4 -34.91 -18.88 -17.48
CA ASP A 4 -33.75 -18.00 -17.48
C ASP A 4 -34.13 -16.71 -16.74
N ILE A 5 -33.58 -16.53 -15.53
CA ILE A 5 -33.73 -15.28 -14.79
C ILE A 5 -32.64 -14.34 -15.31
N THR A 6 -32.96 -13.60 -16.36
CA THR A 6 -32.15 -12.46 -16.82
C THR A 6 -32.27 -11.37 -15.76
N HIS A 7 -31.25 -11.21 -14.92
CA HIS A 7 -31.15 -10.08 -14.00
C HIS A 7 -30.83 -8.82 -14.81
N ASP A 8 -31.80 -7.90 -14.90
CA ASP A 8 -31.63 -6.59 -15.51
C ASP A 8 -30.77 -5.70 -14.59
N PRO A 9 -29.58 -5.23 -15.01
CA PRO A 9 -28.72 -4.38 -14.19
C PRO A 9 -29.26 -2.94 -14.00
N GLY A 10 -30.46 -2.63 -14.50
CA GLY A 10 -31.03 -1.29 -14.59
C GLY A 10 -31.99 -0.85 -13.49
N GLU A 11 -32.20 -1.61 -12.40
CA GLU A 11 -33.11 -1.17 -11.33
C GLU A 11 -32.44 -0.07 -10.48
N GLY A 12 -32.77 1.17 -10.87
CA GLY A 12 -32.05 2.40 -10.54
C GLY A 12 -31.91 2.69 -9.04
N LEU A 13 -30.69 3.09 -8.68
CA LEU A 13 -30.38 3.84 -7.47
C LEU A 13 -31.40 4.99 -7.32
N SER A 14 -31.94 5.22 -6.12
CA SER A 14 -32.92 6.30 -5.93
C SER A 14 -32.35 7.63 -6.48
N PRO A 15 -33.17 8.51 -7.08
CA PRO A 15 -32.69 9.76 -7.67
C PRO A 15 -31.96 10.68 -6.67
N THR A 16 -32.14 10.43 -5.37
CA THR A 16 -31.41 11.08 -4.28
C THR A 16 -30.03 10.44 -4.05
N LEU A 17 -29.92 9.12 -4.17
CA LEU A 17 -28.65 8.39 -4.09
C LEU A 17 -27.76 8.71 -5.30
N GLU A 18 -28.32 8.76 -6.52
CA GLU A 18 -27.63 9.18 -7.75
C GLU A 18 -27.02 10.59 -7.61
N ARG A 19 -27.81 11.56 -7.13
CA ARG A 19 -27.34 12.94 -6.89
C ARG A 19 -26.27 13.02 -5.80
N ASN A 20 -26.41 12.26 -4.71
CA ASN A 20 -25.42 12.22 -3.64
C ASN A 20 -24.11 11.58 -4.12
N ILE A 21 -24.18 10.52 -4.92
CA ILE A 21 -23.03 9.87 -5.54
C ILE A 21 -22.34 10.87 -6.49
N GLN A 22 -23.09 11.56 -7.34
CA GLN A 22 -22.53 12.58 -8.23
C GLN A 22 -21.84 13.71 -7.44
N ALA A 23 -22.48 14.24 -6.39
CA ALA A 23 -21.89 15.26 -5.54
C ALA A 23 -20.59 14.78 -4.84
N LEU A 24 -20.56 13.53 -4.37
CA LEU A 24 -19.37 12.91 -3.79
C LEU A 24 -18.27 12.68 -4.82
N VAL A 25 -18.60 12.19 -6.02
CA VAL A 25 -17.65 11.98 -7.12
C VAL A 25 -17.05 13.32 -7.58
N GLU A 26 -17.87 14.37 -7.63
CA GLU A 26 -17.45 15.69 -8.07
C GLU A 26 -16.59 16.41 -7.02
N ARG A 27 -16.94 16.27 -5.73
CA ARG A 27 -16.10 16.72 -4.61
C ARG A 27 -14.75 15.99 -4.61
N ARG A 28 -14.76 14.66 -4.74
CA ARG A 28 -13.55 13.84 -4.81
C ARG A 28 -12.71 14.20 -6.03
N ARG A 29 -13.33 14.48 -7.19
CA ARG A 29 -12.64 14.99 -8.38
C ARG A 29 -12.02 16.36 -8.17
N ARG A 30 -12.66 17.28 -7.44
CA ARG A 30 -12.11 18.62 -7.15
C ARG A 30 -10.92 18.53 -6.20
N GLU A 31 -11.03 17.73 -5.14
CA GLU A 31 -9.93 17.47 -4.18
C GLU A 31 -8.75 16.76 -4.90
N GLN A 32 -9.04 15.77 -5.75
CA GLN A 32 -8.01 15.06 -6.54
C GLN A 32 -7.38 15.92 -7.64
N ARG A 33 -8.05 16.93 -8.18
CA ARG A 33 -7.49 17.77 -9.26
C ARG A 33 -6.35 18.67 -8.76
N GLY A 34 -6.45 19.20 -7.55
CA GLY A 34 -5.38 19.97 -6.91
C GLY A 34 -4.23 19.07 -6.42
N ALA A 35 -4.56 17.93 -5.80
CA ALA A 35 -3.58 16.98 -5.29
C ALA A 35 -2.81 16.26 -6.40
N ARG A 36 -3.42 16.03 -7.58
CA ARG A 36 -2.84 15.24 -8.68
C ARG A 36 -1.47 15.72 -9.14
N GLY A 37 -1.20 17.02 -9.14
CA GLY A 37 0.08 17.54 -9.64
C GLY A 37 1.23 17.21 -8.69
N GLN A 38 1.05 17.53 -7.42
CA GLN A 38 2.04 17.27 -6.37
C GLN A 38 2.16 15.78 -6.06
N GLU A 39 1.05 15.03 -6.04
CA GLU A 39 1.07 13.57 -5.88
C GLU A 39 1.77 12.88 -7.05
N LYS A 40 1.48 13.25 -8.30
CA LYS A 40 2.19 12.68 -9.46
C LYS A 40 3.67 13.00 -9.45
N LEU A 41 4.04 14.22 -9.05
CA LEU A 41 5.44 14.60 -8.91
C LEU A 41 6.11 13.79 -7.80
N ALA A 42 5.45 13.64 -6.65
CA ALA A 42 5.95 12.83 -5.54
C ALA A 42 6.09 11.35 -5.90
N ASP A 43 5.14 10.78 -6.65
CA ASP A 43 5.21 9.41 -7.15
C ASP A 43 6.33 9.23 -8.19
N ALA A 44 6.50 10.19 -9.09
CA ALA A 44 7.59 10.18 -10.06
C ALA A 44 8.96 10.28 -9.37
N ILE A 45 9.11 11.16 -8.38
CA ILE A 45 10.35 11.30 -7.60
C ILE A 45 10.61 10.03 -6.79
N THR A 46 9.60 9.47 -6.11
CA THR A 46 9.70 8.19 -5.41
C THR A 46 10.21 7.08 -6.32
N ALA A 47 9.61 6.94 -7.51
CA ALA A 47 10.00 5.90 -8.47
C ALA A 47 11.41 6.16 -9.05
N PHE A 48 11.79 7.41 -9.25
CA PHE A 48 13.08 7.80 -9.79
C PHE A 48 14.21 7.60 -8.77
N THR A 49 14.07 8.15 -7.56
CA THR A 49 15.09 8.03 -6.50
C THR A 49 15.25 6.59 -6.01
N GLY A 50 14.22 5.75 -6.12
CA GLY A 50 14.28 4.33 -5.81
C GLY A 50 14.88 3.45 -6.92
N SER A 51 15.23 4.01 -8.09
CA SER A 51 15.68 3.25 -9.27
C SER A 51 17.21 3.25 -9.43
N MET A 52 17.76 2.14 -9.94
CA MET A 52 19.19 2.07 -10.32
C MET A 52 19.58 3.05 -11.43
N ALA A 53 18.63 3.48 -12.26
CA ALA A 53 18.88 4.47 -13.32
C ALA A 53 19.36 5.82 -12.75
N PHE A 54 18.87 6.20 -11.57
CA PHE A 54 19.29 7.41 -10.87
C PHE A 54 20.77 7.38 -10.49
N VAL A 55 21.22 6.24 -9.96
CA VAL A 55 22.62 6.01 -9.56
C VAL A 55 23.54 6.09 -10.78
N TYR A 56 23.18 5.42 -11.88
CA TYR A 56 23.97 5.48 -13.11
C TYR A 56 24.05 6.89 -13.68
N LEU A 57 22.96 7.66 -13.64
CA LEU A 57 22.96 9.06 -14.06
C LEU A 57 23.93 9.89 -13.22
N HIS A 58 23.92 9.75 -11.89
CA HIS A 58 24.84 10.46 -10.99
C HIS A 58 26.30 10.09 -11.26
N VAL A 59 26.59 8.79 -11.40
CA VAL A 59 27.94 8.32 -11.72
C VAL A 59 28.41 8.87 -13.07
N ALA A 60 27.52 8.91 -14.08
CA ALA A 60 27.86 9.47 -15.38
C ALA A 60 28.11 10.98 -15.31
N VAL A 61 27.27 11.74 -14.60
CA VAL A 61 27.40 13.19 -14.45
C VAL A 61 28.66 13.56 -13.68
N PHE A 62 28.88 12.97 -12.50
CA PHE A 62 30.08 13.23 -11.71
C PHE A 62 31.34 12.70 -12.39
N GLY A 63 31.28 11.52 -12.99
CA GLY A 63 32.39 10.95 -13.77
C GLY A 63 32.77 11.85 -14.95
N PHE A 64 31.78 12.34 -15.70
CA PHE A 64 32.01 13.30 -16.80
C PHE A 64 32.63 14.59 -16.29
N TRP A 65 32.14 15.14 -15.18
CA TRP A 65 32.69 16.36 -14.57
C TRP A 65 34.15 16.20 -14.14
N ILE A 66 34.48 15.06 -13.53
CA ILE A 66 35.84 14.73 -13.10
C ILE A 66 36.76 14.60 -14.32
N ILE A 67 36.36 13.83 -15.34
CA ILE A 67 37.17 13.62 -16.55
C ILE A 67 37.39 14.95 -17.30
N ALA A 68 36.35 15.79 -17.37
CA ALA A 68 36.43 17.12 -18.00
C ALA A 68 37.38 18.06 -17.23
N ASN A 69 37.44 17.99 -15.90
CA ASN A 69 38.36 18.81 -15.09
C ASN A 69 39.79 18.23 -15.01
N LEU A 70 40.01 16.95 -15.34
CA LEU A 70 41.33 16.32 -15.33
C LEU A 70 42.21 16.69 -16.55
N HIS A 71 41.81 17.70 -17.33
CA HIS A 71 42.47 18.12 -18.58
C HIS A 71 42.64 17.01 -19.64
N TRP A 72 41.84 15.93 -19.57
CA TRP A 72 41.89 14.85 -20.57
C TRP A 72 41.43 15.35 -21.97
N LEU A 73 40.63 16.42 -22.02
CA LEU A 73 40.25 17.09 -23.27
C LEU A 73 41.21 18.28 -23.55
N PRO A 74 41.98 18.25 -24.65
CA PRO A 74 42.85 19.36 -25.01
C PRO A 74 42.02 20.61 -25.37
N GLY A 75 42.20 21.70 -24.61
CA GLY A 75 41.61 23.02 -24.90
C GLY A 75 40.61 23.57 -23.89
N ILE A 76 40.25 22.82 -22.83
CA ILE A 76 39.38 23.30 -21.76
C ILE A 76 40.22 23.50 -20.50
N PRO A 77 40.40 24.75 -20.01
CA PRO A 77 41.05 24.97 -18.72
C PRO A 77 40.20 24.41 -17.58
N ALA A 78 40.84 23.80 -16.57
CA ALA A 78 40.15 23.34 -15.36
C ALA A 78 39.39 24.51 -14.71
N TRP A 79 38.10 24.31 -14.52
CA TRP A 79 37.15 25.32 -14.06
C TRP A 79 36.69 25.06 -12.62
N ASP A 80 36.89 23.83 -12.12
CA ASP A 80 36.73 23.42 -10.72
C ASP A 80 37.90 22.50 -10.29
N GLU A 81 39.12 23.05 -10.29
CA GLU A 81 40.36 22.30 -10.01
C GLU A 81 40.40 21.65 -8.62
N SER A 82 39.69 22.25 -7.64
CA SER A 82 39.58 21.72 -6.27
C SER A 82 38.32 20.87 -6.02
N PHE A 83 37.46 20.68 -7.04
CA PHE A 83 36.16 20.00 -6.95
C PHE A 83 35.19 20.57 -5.88
N VAL A 84 35.41 21.81 -5.43
CA VAL A 84 34.63 22.43 -4.36
C VAL A 84 33.24 22.77 -4.85
N VAL A 85 33.09 23.22 -6.10
CA VAL A 85 31.78 23.56 -6.67
C VAL A 85 30.94 22.30 -6.82
N LEU A 86 31.52 21.22 -7.34
CA LEU A 86 30.87 19.91 -7.43
C LEU A 86 30.43 19.41 -6.05
N ALA A 87 31.31 19.48 -5.05
CA ALA A 87 31.00 19.04 -3.69
C ALA A 87 29.87 19.86 -3.05
N MET A 88 29.83 21.17 -3.26
CA MET A 88 28.75 22.03 -2.77
C MET A 88 27.40 21.67 -3.41
N ILE A 89 27.36 21.50 -4.73
CA ILE A 89 26.13 21.13 -5.45
C ILE A 89 25.65 19.76 -5.00
N ALA A 90 26.54 18.76 -4.94
CA ALA A 90 26.21 17.41 -4.49
C ALA A 90 25.68 17.39 -3.05
N SER A 91 26.23 18.24 -2.17
CA SER A 91 25.76 18.35 -0.78
C SER A 91 24.34 18.90 -0.68
N VAL A 92 24.02 19.94 -1.45
CA VAL A 92 22.65 20.48 -1.51
C VAL A 92 21.70 19.45 -2.11
N GLU A 93 22.08 18.81 -3.20
CA GLU A 93 21.31 17.75 -3.86
C GLU A 93 21.02 16.58 -2.89
N ALA A 94 22.01 16.13 -2.12
CA ALA A 94 21.83 15.06 -1.14
C ALA A 94 20.78 15.39 -0.06
N ILE A 95 20.69 16.64 0.41
CA ILE A 95 19.67 17.08 1.38
C ILE A 95 18.26 16.96 0.76
N PHE A 96 18.10 17.42 -0.49
CA PHE A 96 16.82 17.28 -1.20
C PHE A 96 16.45 15.81 -1.42
N LEU A 97 17.40 14.99 -1.86
CA LEU A 97 17.18 13.55 -2.06
C LEU A 97 16.79 12.85 -0.77
N SER A 98 17.51 13.09 0.32
CA SER A 98 17.19 12.51 1.64
C SER A 98 15.78 12.89 2.09
N THR A 99 15.39 14.16 1.91
CA THR A 99 14.04 14.63 2.22
C THR A 99 12.98 13.95 1.36
N PHE A 100 13.22 13.80 0.06
CA PHE A 100 12.30 13.09 -0.84
C PHE A 100 12.19 11.61 -0.51
N VAL A 101 13.31 10.95 -0.19
CA VAL A 101 13.33 9.57 0.29
C VAL A 101 12.52 9.43 1.56
N LEU A 102 12.67 10.33 2.54
CA LEU A 102 11.92 10.28 3.79
C LEU A 102 10.41 10.48 3.57
N ILE A 103 10.02 11.44 2.72
CA ILE A 103 8.60 11.64 2.35
C ILE A 103 8.05 10.39 1.67
N SER A 104 8.82 9.80 0.76
CA SER A 104 8.47 8.56 0.07
C SER A 104 8.31 7.39 1.04
N GLN A 105 9.25 7.22 1.97
CA GLN A 105 9.22 6.19 3.00
C GLN A 105 8.02 6.35 3.92
N ASN A 106 7.73 7.56 4.40
CA ASN A 106 6.54 7.82 5.22
C ASN A 106 5.25 7.46 4.48
N ARG A 107 5.15 7.78 3.18
CA ARG A 107 3.98 7.41 2.35
C ARG A 107 3.84 5.90 2.19
N MET A 108 4.94 5.19 1.93
CA MET A 108 4.94 3.73 1.83
C MET A 108 4.58 3.07 3.16
N SER A 109 5.09 3.59 4.29
CA SER A 109 4.77 3.11 5.63
C SER A 109 3.29 3.26 5.93
N ALA A 110 2.71 4.44 5.71
CA ALA A 110 1.28 4.66 5.93
C ALA A 110 0.39 3.76 5.04
N ALA A 111 0.82 3.49 3.81
CA ALA A 111 0.13 2.56 2.92
C ALA A 111 0.27 1.10 3.38
N ALA A 112 1.41 0.71 3.93
CA ALA A 112 1.65 -0.62 4.49
C ALA A 112 0.83 -0.84 5.76
N ASP A 113 0.79 0.13 6.67
CA ASP A 113 -0.02 0.07 7.90
C ASP A 113 -1.50 -0.13 7.57
N LYS A 114 -2.03 0.64 6.61
CA LYS A 114 -3.43 0.47 6.17
C LYS A 114 -3.72 -0.91 5.56
N ARG A 115 -2.75 -1.49 4.85
CA ARG A 115 -2.89 -2.85 4.31
C ARG A 115 -2.89 -3.88 5.44
N ALA A 116 -2.00 -3.75 6.41
CA ALA A 116 -1.94 -4.62 7.58
C ALA A 116 -3.26 -4.60 8.37
N ASP A 117 -3.85 -3.42 8.58
CA ASP A 117 -5.15 -3.28 9.25
C ASP A 117 -6.28 -3.97 8.47
N LEU A 118 -6.29 -3.86 7.14
CA LEU A 118 -7.27 -4.54 6.28
C LEU A 118 -7.09 -6.06 6.29
N ASP A 119 -5.84 -6.54 6.20
CA ASP A 119 -5.52 -7.97 6.23
C ASP A 119 -5.92 -8.59 7.57
N LEU A 120 -5.73 -7.87 8.69
CA LEU A 120 -6.21 -8.28 10.00
C LEU A 120 -7.74 -8.39 10.03
N GLN A 121 -8.46 -7.37 9.53
CA GLN A 121 -9.93 -7.40 9.48
C GLN A 121 -10.47 -8.55 8.62
N ILE A 122 -9.87 -8.79 7.45
CA ILE A 122 -10.24 -9.91 6.58
C ILE A 122 -10.00 -11.24 7.29
N SER A 123 -8.88 -11.39 7.99
CA SER A 123 -8.54 -12.60 8.73
C SER A 123 -9.54 -12.87 9.86
N LEU A 124 -9.91 -11.85 10.63
CA LEU A 124 -10.91 -11.98 11.69
C LEU A 124 -12.31 -12.31 11.15
N LEU A 125 -12.70 -11.72 10.03
CA LEU A 125 -13.95 -12.06 9.35
C LEU A 125 -13.93 -13.51 8.85
N ALA A 126 -12.81 -13.95 8.26
CA ALA A 126 -12.64 -15.32 7.80
C ALA A 126 -12.70 -16.33 8.95
N GLU A 127 -12.07 -16.02 10.10
CA GLU A 127 -12.12 -16.83 11.32
C GLU A 127 -13.56 -16.99 11.83
N HIS A 128 -14.34 -15.89 11.83
CA HIS A 128 -15.75 -15.90 12.23
C HIS A 128 -16.61 -16.78 11.30
N GLU A 129 -16.45 -16.63 9.99
CA GLU A 129 -17.18 -17.45 9.02
C GLU A 129 -16.76 -18.93 9.08
N LEU A 130 -15.47 -19.21 9.29
CA LEU A 130 -14.97 -20.57 9.47
C LEU A 130 -15.58 -21.21 10.73
N THR A 131 -15.68 -20.45 11.82
CA THR A 131 -16.31 -20.91 13.06
C THR A 131 -17.80 -21.21 12.85
N LYS A 132 -18.52 -20.38 12.08
CA LYS A 132 -19.92 -20.68 11.72
C LYS A 132 -20.02 -21.96 10.89
N VAL A 133 -19.15 -22.13 9.90
CA VAL A 133 -19.11 -23.34 9.06
C VAL A 133 -18.81 -24.56 9.93
N ALA A 134 -17.84 -24.49 10.84
CA ALA A 134 -17.52 -25.56 11.78
C ALA A 134 -18.73 -25.93 12.65
N ARG A 135 -19.45 -24.94 13.21
CA ARG A 135 -20.68 -25.18 13.98
C ARG A 135 -21.76 -25.87 13.13
N LEU A 136 -21.96 -25.43 11.89
CA LEU A 136 -22.93 -26.05 10.98
C LEU A 136 -22.53 -27.50 10.63
N LEU A 137 -21.25 -27.77 10.40
CA LEU A 137 -20.74 -29.12 10.15
C LEU A 137 -20.93 -30.03 11.36
N THR A 138 -20.66 -29.55 12.58
CA THR A 138 -20.91 -30.29 13.82
C THR A 138 -22.40 -30.64 13.96
N GLN A 139 -23.31 -29.69 13.71
CA GLN A 139 -24.75 -29.96 13.74
C GLN A 139 -25.19 -31.00 12.70
N ILE A 140 -24.58 -31.01 11.51
CA ILE A 140 -24.87 -32.02 10.48
C ILE A 140 -24.32 -33.39 10.89
N ALA A 141 -23.10 -33.46 11.43
CA ALA A 141 -22.49 -34.71 11.89
C ALA A 141 -23.32 -35.38 12.99
N GLU A 142 -23.82 -34.59 13.96
CA GLU A 142 -24.74 -35.06 15.00
C GLU A 142 -26.04 -35.65 14.43
N ARG A 143 -26.58 -35.06 13.35
CA ARG A 143 -27.81 -35.55 12.70
C ARG A 143 -27.60 -36.82 11.89
N LEU A 144 -26.39 -37.04 11.38
CA LEU A 144 -26.03 -38.22 10.58
C LEU A 144 -25.44 -39.35 11.43
N ASP A 145 -25.38 -39.20 12.76
CA ASP A 145 -24.76 -40.12 13.71
C ASP A 145 -23.30 -40.48 13.36
N VAL A 146 -22.61 -39.54 12.70
CA VAL A 146 -21.20 -39.68 12.34
C VAL A 146 -20.39 -39.25 13.55
N GLN A 147 -19.82 -40.22 14.26
CA GLN A 147 -18.88 -39.94 15.35
C GLN A 147 -17.56 -39.46 14.72
N PRO A 148 -17.14 -38.21 14.96
CA PRO A 148 -15.85 -37.74 14.49
C PRO A 148 -14.73 -38.48 15.21
N ASP A 149 -13.67 -38.84 14.48
CA ASP A 149 -12.53 -39.63 14.98
C ASP A 149 -11.84 -39.02 16.21
N SER A 150 -12.00 -37.72 16.45
CA SER A 150 -11.39 -37.01 17.57
C SER A 150 -12.31 -35.88 18.08
N LYS A 151 -13.12 -36.16 19.10
CA LYS A 151 -13.99 -35.17 19.77
C LYS A 151 -13.22 -33.95 20.30
N ARG A 152 -11.95 -34.15 20.65
CA ARG A 152 -11.07 -33.14 21.24
C ARG A 152 -10.68 -32.05 20.24
N ASP A 153 -10.44 -32.42 18.98
CA ASP A 153 -10.04 -31.48 17.93
C ASP A 153 -11.23 -30.64 17.43
N LEU A 154 -12.45 -31.19 17.49
CA LEU A 154 -13.68 -30.45 17.19
C LEU A 154 -14.11 -29.49 18.30
N GLU A 155 -13.94 -29.87 19.57
CA GLU A 155 -14.16 -28.94 20.70
C GLU A 155 -13.16 -27.78 20.68
N GLU A 156 -11.92 -28.03 20.25
CA GLU A 156 -10.89 -26.98 20.10
C GLU A 156 -11.18 -26.07 18.89
N ALA A 157 -11.64 -26.63 17.77
CA ALA A 157 -12.06 -25.84 16.60
C ALA A 157 -13.40 -25.10 16.79
N SER A 158 -14.29 -25.57 17.66
CA SER A 158 -15.56 -24.90 18.02
C SER A 158 -15.45 -24.01 19.25
N ARG A 159 -14.33 -24.01 19.96
CA ARG A 159 -14.05 -22.98 20.97
C ARG A 159 -13.98 -21.65 20.24
N ASP A 160 -15.02 -20.85 20.44
CA ASP A 160 -15.16 -19.50 19.91
C ASP A 160 -13.89 -18.71 20.23
N ILE A 161 -12.96 -18.62 19.27
CA ILE A 161 -11.94 -17.58 19.28
C ILE A 161 -12.68 -16.34 18.84
N ALA A 162 -13.45 -15.75 19.77
CA ALA A 162 -14.18 -14.51 19.54
C ALA A 162 -13.18 -13.47 19.00
N PRO A 163 -13.26 -13.10 17.72
CA PRO A 163 -12.24 -12.26 17.09
C PRO A 163 -12.09 -10.91 17.80
N GLU A 164 -13.17 -10.42 18.39
CA GLU A 164 -13.21 -9.20 19.21
C GLU A 164 -12.30 -9.32 20.44
N ARG A 165 -12.25 -10.48 21.10
CA ARG A 165 -11.40 -10.70 22.28
C ARG A 165 -9.91 -10.73 21.94
N VAL A 166 -9.56 -11.05 20.70
CA VAL A 166 -8.18 -10.96 20.20
C VAL A 166 -7.82 -9.50 19.92
N LEU A 167 -8.72 -8.73 19.30
CA LEU A 167 -8.52 -7.29 19.07
C LEU A 167 -8.37 -6.50 20.38
N ASP A 168 -9.27 -6.71 21.35
CA ASP A 168 -9.22 -6.07 22.68
C ASP A 168 -7.87 -6.33 23.36
N ARG A 169 -7.35 -7.56 23.24
CA ARG A 169 -6.08 -7.96 23.87
C ARG A 169 -4.86 -7.38 23.16
N ILE A 170 -4.92 -7.18 21.84
CA ILE A 170 -3.88 -6.49 21.08
C ILE A 170 -3.86 -4.99 21.43
N GLU A 171 -5.01 -4.35 21.57
CA GLU A 171 -5.12 -2.94 21.99
C GLU A 171 -4.63 -2.72 23.43
N GLU A 172 -5.00 -3.60 24.37
CA GLU A 172 -4.51 -3.55 25.76
C GLU A 172 -2.99 -3.69 25.88
N THR A 173 -2.34 -4.41 24.96
CA THR A 173 -0.87 -4.61 24.98
C THR A 173 -0.11 -3.47 24.26
N ARG A 174 -0.81 -2.66 23.46
CA ARG A 174 -0.22 -1.52 22.73
C ARG A 174 -0.28 -0.20 23.51
N SER A 175 -0.98 -0.18 24.65
CA SER A 175 -0.99 0.89 25.67
C SER A 175 0.23 0.82 26.58
#